data_AF-A0A9E2PB85-F1
#
_entry.id   AF-A0A9E2PB85-F1
#
_cell.length_a   1.000
_cell.length_b   1.000
_cell.length_c   1.000
_cell.angle_alpha   90.00
_cell.angle_beta   90.00
_cell.angle_gamma   90.00
#
_symmetry.space_group_name_H-M   'P 1'
#
loop_
_entity.id
_entity.type
_entity.pdbx_description
1 polymer ?
#
loop_
_entity_poly.entity_id
_entity_poly.type
_entity_poly.pdbx_seq_one_letter_code
_entity_poly.pdbx_strand_id
1 'polypeptide(L)'
;GNMSIMEEYPKPITLETPQYLPTNIESFFIQAAESLNNKNFDASSMMSRKVLEVAVKSLNPSESGNLYSRIEQLHSQGKITDDLKDWAHIIRDDGNEAAHEAEPVNLAFADELLSFTKLFLLYTFTMPEMVKNKKGLSENSL
;
A
#
# COMPACT_ATOMS: atom_id res chain seq x y z
N GLY A 1 44.81 22.06 18.53
CA GLY A 1 44.01 20.82 18.56
C GLY A 1 43.21 20.77 17.29
N ASN A 2 43.38 19.72 16.48
CA ASN A 2 42.63 19.57 15.24
C ASN A 2 41.26 18.97 15.56
N MET A 3 40.20 19.74 15.31
CA MET A 3 38.83 19.25 15.40
C MET A 3 38.47 18.64 14.05
N SER A 4 38.20 17.34 14.03
CA SER A 4 37.73 16.63 12.85
C SER A 4 36.20 16.60 12.89
N ILE A 5 35.56 17.15 11.86
CA ILE A 5 34.11 17.10 11.70
C ILE A 5 33.80 15.74 11.07
N MET A 6 33.16 14.85 11.82
CA MET A 6 32.58 13.63 11.26
C MET A 6 31.17 13.98 10.77
N GLU A 7 31.03 14.13 9.45
CA GLU A 7 29.71 14.17 8.81
C GLU A 7 29.11 12.76 8.83
N GLU A 8 28.33 12.45 9.87
CA GLU A 8 27.50 11.25 9.89
C GLU A 8 26.18 11.57 9.18
N TYR A 9 26.12 11.27 7.88
CA TYR A 9 24.87 11.37 7.12
C TYR A 9 23.88 10.33 7.66
N PRO A 10 22.63 10.72 8.00
CA PRO A 10 21.62 9.74 8.37
C PRO A 10 21.41 8.81 7.17
N LYS A 11 21.64 7.51 7.38
CA LYS A 11 21.31 6.51 6.37
C LYS A 11 19.82 6.62 6.08
N PRO A 12 19.39 6.74 4.82
CA PRO A 12 17.97 6.72 4.48
C PRO A 12 17.35 5.50 5.12
N ILE A 13 16.28 5.70 5.89
CA ILE A 13 15.47 4.59 6.36
C ILE A 13 14.88 3.97 5.09
N THR A 14 15.39 2.81 4.67
CA THR A 14 14.85 2.08 3.55
C THR A 14 13.51 1.49 3.99
N LEU A 15 12.43 2.21 3.74
CA LEU A 15 11.09 1.67 3.89
C LEU A 15 10.93 0.55 2.86
N GLU A 16 10.75 -0.68 3.34
CA GLU A 16 10.56 -1.83 2.48
C GLU A 16 9.21 -1.72 1.74
N THR A 17 9.27 -1.26 0.49
CA THR A 17 8.13 -1.23 -0.42
C THR A 17 7.97 -2.57 -1.13
N PRO A 18 6.73 -2.99 -1.42
CA PRO A 18 6.50 -4.11 -2.34
C PRO A 18 7.13 -3.82 -3.71
N GLN A 19 7.62 -4.85 -4.39
CA GLN A 19 8.28 -4.72 -5.70
C GLN A 19 7.27 -4.66 -6.85
N TYR A 20 7.73 -4.21 -8.03
CA TYR A 20 6.95 -4.15 -9.27
C TYR A 20 5.71 -3.24 -9.19
N LEU A 21 5.76 -2.21 -8.36
CA LEU A 21 4.71 -1.22 -8.25
C LEU A 21 4.83 -0.16 -9.35
N PRO A 22 3.69 0.35 -9.87
CA PRO A 22 3.68 1.59 -10.63
C PRO A 22 4.27 2.75 -9.81
N THR A 23 5.06 3.61 -10.46
CA THR A 23 5.83 4.69 -9.79
C THR A 23 4.96 5.61 -8.94
N ASN A 24 3.74 5.91 -9.38
CA ASN A 24 2.81 6.75 -8.63
C ASN A 24 2.32 6.06 -7.34
N ILE A 25 2.01 4.77 -7.40
CA ILE A 25 1.56 3.97 -6.25
C ILE A 25 2.69 3.83 -5.23
N GLU A 26 3.91 3.52 -5.71
CA GLU A 26 5.09 3.45 -4.85
C GLU A 26 5.35 4.77 -4.13
N SER A 27 5.29 5.89 -4.86
CA SER A 27 5.50 7.23 -4.29
C SER A 27 4.49 7.55 -3.18
N PHE A 28 3.21 7.23 -3.38
CA PHE A 28 2.19 7.46 -2.35
C PHE A 28 2.36 6.52 -1.14
N PHE A 29 2.79 5.28 -1.36
CA PHE A 29 3.05 4.35 -0.27
C PHE A 29 4.25 4.79 0.58
N ILE A 30 5.33 5.26 -0.05
CA ILE A 30 6.48 5.83 0.67
C ILE A 30 6.04 7.03 1.50
N GLN A 31 5.26 7.95 0.95
CA GLN A 31 4.72 9.10 1.70
C GLN A 31 3.87 8.67 2.91
N ALA A 32 3.05 7.63 2.75
CA ALA A 32 2.25 7.08 3.85
C ALA A 32 3.13 6.52 4.97
N ALA A 33 4.17 5.77 4.60
CA ALA A 33 5.09 5.15 5.55
C ALA A 33 6.01 6.17 6.24
N GLU A 34 6.50 7.18 5.52
CA GLU A 34 7.24 8.31 6.10
C GLU A 34 6.36 9.10 7.07
N SER A 35 5.10 9.34 6.72
CA SER A 35 4.15 10.02 7.61
C SER A 35 3.93 9.24 8.90
N LEU A 36 3.81 7.91 8.82
CA LEU A 36 3.70 7.05 10.01
C LEU A 36 4.94 7.18 10.90
N ASN A 37 6.13 7.06 10.30
CA ASN A 37 7.41 7.14 11.01
C ASN A 37 7.60 8.52 11.69
N ASN A 38 7.11 9.58 11.06
CA ASN A 38 7.14 10.94 11.60
C ASN A 38 6.00 11.23 12.59
N LYS A 39 5.18 10.24 12.96
CA LYS A 39 4.03 10.35 13.86
C LYS A 39 2.89 11.23 13.33
N ASN A 40 2.83 11.43 12.01
CA ASN A 40 1.73 12.11 11.32
C ASN A 40 0.67 11.07 10.93
N PHE A 41 -0.09 10.58 11.91
CA PHE A 41 -1.00 9.44 11.76
C PHE A 41 -2.18 9.69 10.81
N ASP A 42 -2.77 10.89 10.87
CA ASP A 42 -3.84 11.30 9.93
C ASP A 42 -3.32 11.29 8.48
N ALA A 43 -2.14 11.89 8.26
CA ALA A 43 -1.52 11.95 6.94
C ALA A 43 -1.15 10.55 6.42
N SER A 44 -0.61 9.69 7.29
CA SER A 44 -0.30 8.31 6.96
C SER A 44 -1.56 7.54 6.53
N SER A 45 -2.66 7.74 7.26
CA SER A 45 -3.92 7.07 7.00
C SER A 45 -4.55 7.54 5.69
N MET A 46 -4.57 8.86 5.46
CA MET A 46 -5.06 9.43 4.20
C MET A 46 -4.24 8.95 3.00
N MET A 47 -2.91 8.90 3.12
CA MET A 47 -2.04 8.43 2.02
C MET A 47 -2.19 6.94 1.78
N SER A 48 -2.33 6.12 2.82
CA SER A 48 -2.61 4.68 2.67
C SER A 48 -3.94 4.43 1.93
N ARG A 49 -4.99 5.21 2.25
CA ARG A 49 -6.27 5.17 1.50
C ARG A 49 -6.09 5.57 0.05
N LYS A 50 -5.31 6.63 -0.20
CA LYS A 50 -5.00 7.09 -1.56
C LYS A 50 -4.31 5.99 -2.36
N VAL A 51 -3.37 5.28 -1.76
CA VAL A 51 -2.68 4.14 -2.37
C VAL A 51 -3.68 3.06 -2.77
N LEU A 52 -4.58 2.64 -1.87
CA LEU A 52 -5.61 1.64 -2.17
C LEU A 52 -6.50 2.09 -3.34
N GLU A 53 -7.01 3.33 -3.32
CA GLU A 53 -7.84 3.82 -4.42
C GLU A 53 -7.13 3.78 -5.78
N VAL A 54 -5.88 4.25 -5.81
CA VAL A 54 -5.10 4.34 -7.05
C VAL A 54 -4.73 2.93 -7.53
N ALA A 55 -4.36 2.03 -6.61
CA ALA A 55 -4.08 0.63 -6.90
C ALA A 55 -5.27 -0.07 -7.53
N VAL A 56 -6.44 0.02 -6.89
CA VAL A 56 -7.66 -0.62 -7.35
C VAL A 56 -8.13 -0.03 -8.70
N LYS A 57 -7.97 1.29 -8.90
CA LYS A 57 -8.21 1.95 -10.21
C LYS A 57 -7.23 1.48 -11.29
N SER A 58 -5.97 1.29 -10.94
CA SER A 58 -4.94 0.81 -11.88
C SER A 58 -5.18 -0.63 -12.32
N LEU A 59 -5.73 -1.47 -11.45
CA LEU A 59 -6.03 -2.88 -11.74
C LEU A 59 -7.31 -3.03 -12.58
N ASN A 60 -8.29 -2.14 -12.40
CA ASN A 60 -9.56 -2.12 -13.14
C ASN A 60 -9.87 -0.72 -13.73
N PRO A 61 -9.15 -0.29 -14.79
CA PRO A 61 -9.25 1.06 -15.33
C PRO A 61 -10.55 1.33 -16.11
N SER A 62 -11.15 0.30 -16.70
CA SER A 62 -12.37 0.41 -17.52
C SER A 62 -13.65 0.60 -16.72
N GLU A 63 -13.56 0.47 -15.40
CA GLU A 63 -14.74 0.29 -14.56
C GLU A 63 -15.06 1.57 -13.80
N SER A 64 -16.35 1.90 -13.78
CA SER A 64 -16.91 3.04 -13.06
C SER A 64 -17.57 2.54 -11.79
N GLY A 65 -17.33 3.19 -10.66
CA GLY A 65 -17.86 2.74 -9.37
C GLY A 65 -17.02 3.19 -8.19
N ASN A 66 -17.61 3.02 -7.00
CA ASN A 66 -16.98 3.33 -5.72
C ASN A 66 -15.93 2.26 -5.35
N LEU A 67 -15.17 2.50 -4.27
CA LEU A 67 -14.12 1.57 -3.84
C LEU A 67 -14.67 0.15 -3.58
N TYR A 68 -15.88 0.04 -3.03
CA TYR A 68 -16.57 -1.23 -2.80
C TYR A 68 -16.70 -2.07 -4.05
N SER A 69 -17.31 -1.52 -5.10
CA SER A 69 -17.60 -2.28 -6.32
C SER A 69 -16.32 -2.77 -6.99
N ARG A 70 -15.24 -2.00 -6.87
CA ARG A 70 -13.95 -2.40 -7.41
C ARG A 70 -13.26 -3.49 -6.61
N ILE A 71 -13.39 -3.49 -5.28
CA ILE A 71 -12.89 -4.59 -4.42
C ILE A 71 -13.62 -5.89 -4.75
N GLU A 72 -14.95 -5.86 -4.81
CA GLU A 72 -15.78 -7.01 -5.22
C GLU A 72 -15.38 -7.54 -6.60
N GLN A 73 -15.05 -6.64 -7.52
CA GLN A 73 -14.63 -7.04 -8.85
C GLN A 73 -13.24 -7.70 -8.85
N LEU A 74 -12.27 -7.16 -8.12
CA LEU A 74 -10.96 -7.80 -7.99
C LEU A 74 -11.09 -9.22 -7.41
N HIS A 75 -12.00 -9.39 -6.45
CA HIS A 75 -12.30 -10.70 -5.88
C HIS A 75 -12.94 -11.64 -6.90
N SER A 76 -13.97 -11.20 -7.63
CA SER A 76 -14.63 -12.03 -8.65
C SER A 76 -13.71 -12.42 -9.82
N GLN A 77 -12.67 -11.62 -10.10
CA GLN A 77 -11.59 -11.94 -11.04
C GLN A 77 -10.51 -12.88 -10.47
N GLY A 78 -10.62 -13.29 -9.20
CA GLY A 78 -9.63 -14.11 -8.50
C GLY A 78 -8.29 -13.42 -8.25
N LYS A 79 -8.27 -12.08 -8.23
CA LYS A 79 -7.04 -11.29 -7.98
C LYS A 79 -6.72 -11.16 -6.50
N ILE A 80 -7.73 -11.26 -5.66
CA ILE A 80 -7.62 -11.20 -4.20
C ILE A 80 -8.41 -12.36 -3.58
N THR A 81 -8.01 -12.81 -2.40
CA THR A 81 -8.69 -13.87 -1.64
C THR A 81 -9.93 -13.34 -0.94
N ASP A 82 -10.78 -14.24 -0.43
CA ASP A 82 -11.92 -13.88 0.41
C ASP A 82 -11.49 -13.03 1.62
N ASP A 83 -10.46 -13.47 2.35
CA ASP A 83 -9.95 -12.75 3.53
C ASP A 83 -9.45 -11.34 3.18
N LEU A 84 -8.78 -11.19 2.03
CA LEU A 84 -8.26 -9.89 1.61
C LEU A 84 -9.37 -8.93 1.17
N LYS A 85 -10.45 -9.47 0.60
CA LYS A 85 -11.67 -8.71 0.27
C LYS A 85 -12.39 -8.26 1.53
N ASP A 86 -12.60 -9.15 2.50
CA ASP A 86 -13.27 -8.83 3.75
C ASP A 86 -12.48 -7.78 4.56
N TRP A 87 -11.16 -7.92 4.65
CA TRP A 87 -10.31 -6.92 5.31
C TRP A 87 -10.31 -5.57 4.57
N ALA A 88 -10.35 -5.57 3.23
CA ALA A 88 -10.49 -4.33 2.46
C ALA A 88 -11.78 -3.56 2.79
N HIS A 89 -12.88 -4.27 3.03
CA HIS A 89 -14.15 -3.66 3.41
C HIS A 89 -14.13 -3.10 4.83
N ILE A 90 -13.56 -3.84 5.78
CA ILE A 90 -13.36 -3.35 7.17
C ILE A 90 -12.60 -2.03 7.14
N ILE A 91 -11.45 -1.99 6.48
CA ILE A 91 -10.60 -0.80 6.37
C ILE A 91 -11.30 0.38 5.66
N ARG A 92 -12.14 0.08 4.67
CA ARG A 92 -12.96 1.09 3.99
C ARG A 92 -13.97 1.70 4.96
N ASP A 93 -14.65 0.86 5.74
CA ASP A 93 -15.71 1.30 6.66
C ASP A 93 -15.13 2.09 7.83
N ASP A 94 -14.10 1.56 8.50
CA ASP A 94 -13.37 2.24 9.58
C ASP A 94 -12.79 3.59 9.12
N GLY A 95 -12.51 3.69 7.83
CA GLY A 95 -12.01 4.90 7.23
C GLY A 95 -12.97 6.02 6.99
N ASN A 96 -14.16 5.64 6.56
CA ASN A 96 -15.22 6.61 6.43
C ASN A 96 -15.57 7.13 7.83
N GLU A 97 -15.60 6.26 8.83
CA GLU A 97 -15.81 6.63 10.22
C GLU A 97 -14.70 7.56 10.73
N ALA A 98 -13.42 7.15 10.63
CA ALA A 98 -12.28 7.97 11.07
C ALA A 98 -12.18 9.33 10.35
N ALA A 99 -12.60 9.43 9.08
CA ALA A 99 -12.63 10.71 8.37
C ALA A 99 -13.74 11.66 8.84
N HIS A 100 -14.74 11.13 9.54
CA HIS A 100 -15.86 11.88 10.11
C HIS A 100 -15.71 12.13 11.62
N GLU A 101 -14.76 11.47 12.29
CA GLU A 101 -14.43 11.72 13.69
C GLU A 101 -13.69 13.05 13.87
N ALA A 102 -13.93 13.71 15.01
CA ALA A 102 -13.24 14.94 15.38
C ALA A 102 -11.88 14.68 16.06
N GLU A 103 -11.66 13.45 16.53
CA GLU A 103 -10.44 13.05 17.22
C GLU A 103 -9.35 12.61 16.22
N PRO A 104 -8.07 12.92 16.49
CA PRO A 104 -6.97 12.51 15.61
C PRO A 104 -6.83 10.98 15.52
N VAL A 105 -6.39 10.50 14.36
CA VAL A 105 -6.07 9.09 14.17
C VAL A 105 -4.95 8.66 15.13
N ASN A 106 -5.14 7.51 15.79
CA ASN A 106 -4.11 6.93 16.64
C ASN A 106 -3.09 6.08 15.86
N LEU A 107 -1.95 5.79 16.49
CA LEU A 107 -0.86 5.00 15.89
C LEU A 107 -1.32 3.62 15.43
N ALA A 108 -2.13 2.92 16.23
CA ALA A 108 -2.53 1.54 15.93
C ALA A 108 -3.34 1.46 14.63
N PHE A 109 -4.27 2.38 14.44
CA PHE A 109 -5.08 2.45 13.22
C PHE A 109 -4.24 2.82 11.99
N ALA A 110 -3.35 3.82 12.12
CA ALA A 110 -2.50 4.23 11.01
C ALA A 110 -1.52 3.11 10.59
N ASP A 111 -0.97 2.38 11.56
CA ASP A 111 -0.08 1.23 11.32
C ASP A 111 -0.82 0.04 10.69
N GLU A 112 -2.02 -0.28 11.18
CA GLU A 112 -2.87 -1.33 10.61
C GLU A 112 -3.21 -1.01 9.15
N LEU A 113 -3.61 0.23 8.87
CA LEU A 113 -4.00 0.68 7.55
C LEU A 113 -2.82 0.65 6.56
N LEU A 114 -1.62 1.08 6.99
CA LEU A 114 -0.41 0.99 6.16
C LEU A 114 -0.02 -0.47 5.91
N SER A 115 -0.09 -1.32 6.94
CA SER A 115 0.24 -2.74 6.86
C SER A 115 -0.70 -3.48 5.91
N PHE A 116 -2.00 -3.24 6.02
CA PHE A 116 -2.99 -3.76 5.08
C PHE A 116 -2.70 -3.30 3.65
N THR A 117 -2.42 -2.01 3.47
CA THR A 117 -2.08 -1.45 2.15
C THR A 117 -0.85 -2.13 1.55
N LYS A 118 0.20 -2.36 2.35
CA LYS A 118 1.40 -3.10 1.93
C LYS A 118 1.05 -4.52 1.48
N LEU A 119 0.23 -5.23 2.25
CA LEU A 119 -0.21 -6.58 1.93
C LEU A 119 -1.03 -6.62 0.64
N PHE A 120 -1.97 -5.70 0.49
CA PHE A 120 -2.79 -5.59 -0.71
C PHE A 120 -1.94 -5.39 -1.97
N LEU A 121 -0.96 -4.48 -1.91
CA LEU A 121 -0.03 -4.23 -3.02
C LEU A 121 0.83 -5.45 -3.35
N LEU A 122 1.31 -6.16 -2.32
CA LEU A 122 2.07 -7.40 -2.49
C LEU A 122 1.26 -8.43 -3.29
N TYR A 123 0.00 -8.67 -2.92
CA TYR A 123 -0.85 -9.66 -3.59
C TYR A 123 -1.28 -9.24 -4.99
N THR A 124 -1.54 -7.96 -5.21
CA THR A 124 -2.13 -7.49 -6.47
C THR A 124 -1.12 -7.12 -7.55
N PHE A 125 0.10 -6.73 -7.17
CA PHE A 125 1.16 -6.34 -8.10
C PHE A 125 2.37 -7.27 -8.02
N THR A 126 2.97 -7.41 -6.84
CA THR A 126 4.25 -8.10 -6.69
C THR A 126 4.15 -9.59 -6.98
N MET A 127 3.18 -10.28 -6.38
CA MET A 127 3.01 -11.73 -6.51
C MET A 127 2.74 -12.18 -7.96
N PRO A 128 1.84 -11.55 -8.74
CA PRO A 128 1.66 -11.85 -10.15
C PRO A 128 2.95 -11.73 -10.98
N GLU A 129 3.74 -10.67 -10.77
CA GLU A 129 4.99 -10.46 -11.50
C GLU A 129 6.08 -11.47 -11.10
N MET A 130 6.19 -11.78 -9.80
CA MET A 130 7.09 -12.84 -9.34
C MET A 130 6.77 -14.20 -9.99
N VAL A 131 5.48 -14.55 -10.11
CA VAL A 131 5.04 -15.78 -10.77
C VAL A 131 5.34 -15.75 -12.27
N LYS A 132 5.09 -14.63 -12.96
CA LYS A 132 5.44 -14.47 -14.39
C LYS A 132 6.94 -14.67 -14.62
N ASN A 133 7.77 -14.02 -13.81
CA ASN A 133 9.22 -14.13 -13.89
C ASN A 133 9.69 -15.57 -13.67
N LYS A 134 9.12 -16.27 -12.68
CA LYS A 134 9.44 -17.68 -12.40
C LYS A 134 9.06 -18.59 -13.58
N LYS A 135 7.90 -18.38 -14.21
CA LYS A 135 7.45 -19.15 -15.38
C LYS A 135 8.31 -18.87 -16.61
N GLY A 136 8.64 -17.61 -16.90
CA GLY A 136 9.51 -17.26 -18.03
C GLY A 136 10.93 -17.80 -17.89
N LEU A 137 11.46 -17.90 -16.67
CA LEU A 137 12.74 -18.57 -16.40
C LEU A 137 12.69 -20.08 -16.71
N SER A 138 11.56 -20.74 -16.46
CA SER A 138 11.40 -22.17 -16.79
C SER A 138 11.25 -22.44 -18.29
N GLU A 139 10.69 -21.50 -19.06
CA GLU A 139 10.49 -21.65 -20.51
C GLU A 139 11.76 -21.37 -21.32
N ASN A 140 12.64 -20.46 -20.87
CA ASN A 140 13.92 -20.15 -21.53
C ASN A 140 15.08 -21.10 -21.14
N SER A 141 14.83 -22.08 -20.25
CA SER A 141 15.82 -23.06 -19.80
C SER A 141 15.62 -24.46 -20.41
N LEU A 142 14.76 -24.56 -21.44
CA LEU A 142 14.47 -25.77 -22.23
C LEU A 142 14.83 -25.53 -23.70
#